data_AF-A0A967VQV3-F1
#
_entry.id   AF-A0A967VQV3-F1
#
_cell.length_a   1.000
_cell.length_b   1.000
_cell.length_c   1.000
_cell.angle_alpha   90.00
_cell.angle_beta   90.00
_cell.angle_gamma   90.00
#
_symmetry.space_group_name_H-M   'P 1'
#
loop_
_entity.id
_entity.type
_entity.pdbx_description
1 polymer ?
#
loop_
_entity_poly.entity_id
_entity_poly.type
_entity_poly.pdbx_seq_one_letter_code
_entity_poly.pdbx_strand_id
1 'polypeptide(L)' 'FVERVDPVSLPSLDAIATDIEEHRPVALATVVTGPGRMGAHLVIRPEGRSGT' A
#
# COMPACT_ATOMS: atom_id res chain seq x y z
N PHE A 1 8.20 0.73 -12.14
CA PHE A 1 8.54 1.63 -11.03
C PHE A 1 9.35 0.83 -10.03
N VAL A 2 10.44 1.39 -9.51
CA VAL A 2 11.29 0.76 -8.49
C VAL A 2 11.45 1.78 -7.39
N GLU A 3 11.24 1.37 -6.15
CA GLU A 3 11.43 2.21 -4.98
C GLU A 3 12.16 1.46 -3.88
N ARG A 4 12.78 2.23 -2.98
CA ARG A 4 13.28 1.68 -1.71
C ARG A 4 12.09 1.42 -0.82
N VAL A 5 11.98 0.21 -0.27
CA VAL A 5 10.93 -0.16 0.70
C VAL A 5 11.49 -0.07 2.11
N ASP A 6 10.93 0.83 2.91
CA ASP A 6 11.29 1.07 4.31
C ASP A 6 10.10 1.70 5.06
N PRO A 7 10.16 1.85 6.40
CA PRO A 7 9.03 2.40 7.18
C PRO A 7 8.62 3.83 6.82
N VAL A 8 9.47 4.59 6.12
CA VAL A 8 9.16 5.95 5.65
C VAL A 8 8.49 5.90 4.28
N SER A 9 8.96 5.07 3.36
CA SER A 9 8.38 4.96 2.01
C SER A 9 7.08 4.16 1.96
N LEU A 10 6.96 3.10 2.77
CA LEU A 10 5.77 2.26 2.87
C LEU A 10 5.40 1.99 4.34
N PRO A 11 4.92 3.00 5.09
CA PRO A 11 4.63 2.87 6.52
C PRO A 11 3.55 1.84 6.86
N SER A 12 2.71 1.47 5.89
CA SER A 12 1.65 0.47 6.08
C SER A 12 2.11 -0.98 5.86
N LEU A 13 3.39 -1.22 5.59
CA LEU A 13 3.89 -2.56 5.25
C LEU A 13 3.60 -3.59 6.34
N ASP A 14 3.86 -3.26 7.61
CA ASP A 14 3.63 -4.18 8.74
C ASP A 14 2.14 -4.53 8.87
N ALA A 15 1.25 -3.54 8.71
CA ALA A 15 -0.19 -3.78 8.77
C ALA A 15 -0.69 -4.66 7.61
N ILE A 16 -0.13 -4.49 6.41
CA ILE A 16 -0.43 -5.37 5.26
C ILE A 16 0.06 -6.79 5.55
N ALA A 17 1.25 -6.95 6.14
CA ALA A 17 1.77 -8.26 6.51
C ALA A 17 0.85 -8.96 7.52
N THR A 18 0.36 -8.23 8.54
CA THR A 18 -0.61 -8.78 9.51
C THR A 18 -1.93 -9.16 8.83
N ASP A 19 -2.43 -8.37 7.86
CA ASP A 19 -3.64 -8.70 7.11
C ASP A 19 -3.46 -10.02 6.34
N ILE A 20 -2.30 -10.21 5.71
CA ILE A 20 -1.96 -11.45 4.99
C ILE A 20 -1.86 -12.65 5.95
N GLU A 21 -1.15 -12.52 7.06
CA GLU A 21 -0.99 -13.58 8.06
C GLU A 21 -2.34 -14.04 8.64
N GLU A 22 -3.24 -13.09 8.90
CA GLU A 22 -4.59 -13.35 9.42
C GLU A 22 -5.62 -13.69 8.33
N HIS A 23 -5.19 -13.86 7.07
CA HIS A 23 -6.06 -14.17 5.94
C HIS A 23 -7.19 -13.13 5.72
N ARG A 24 -6.92 -11.87 6.07
CA ARG A 24 -7.81 -10.74 5.79
C ARG A 24 -7.53 -10.18 4.39
N PRO A 25 -8.56 -9.97 3.55
CA PRO A 25 -8.35 -9.41 2.22
C PRO A 25 -7.73 -8.02 2.25
N VAL A 26 -6.63 -7.84 1.53
CA VAL A 26 -5.94 -6.56 1.39
C VAL A 26 -5.36 -6.42 -0.03
N ALA A 27 -5.38 -5.21 -0.57
CA ALA A 27 -4.71 -4.85 -1.81
C ALA A 27 -3.87 -3.58 -1.63
N LEU A 28 -2.74 -3.49 -2.34
CA LEU A 28 -1.91 -2.30 -2.42
C LEU A 28 -1.93 -1.77 -3.86
N ALA A 29 -2.50 -0.59 -4.06
CA ALA A 29 -2.47 0.11 -5.33
C ALA A 29 -1.32 1.12 -5.34
N THR A 30 -0.47 1.06 -6.37
CA THR A 30 0.68 1.97 -6.52
C THR A 30 0.61 2.70 -7.85
N VAL A 31 0.77 4.03 -7.82
CA VAL A 31 0.89 4.83 -9.05
C VAL A 31 2.28 4.61 -9.66
N VAL A 32 2.35 3.80 -10.70
CA VAL A 32 3.61 3.49 -11.40
C VAL A 32 3.85 4.36 -12.63
N THR A 33 2.82 5.04 -13.13
CA THR A 33 2.84 6.02 -14.23
C THR A 33 1.48 6.75 -14.29
N GLY A 34 1.41 7.88 -14.98
CA GLY A 34 0.17 8.65 -15.19
C GLY A 34 -0.03 9.84 -14.23
N PRO A 35 -1.23 10.43 -14.18
CA PRO A 35 -1.52 11.56 -13.31
C PRO A 35 -1.49 11.15 -11.83
N GLY A 36 -0.99 12.06 -10.98
CA GLY A 36 -0.78 11.82 -9.55
C GLY A 36 0.70 11.77 -9.20
N ARG A 37 1.00 11.49 -7.92
CA ARG A 37 2.39 11.33 -7.46
C ARG A 37 2.83 9.89 -7.75
N MET A 38 3.88 9.70 -8.55
CA MET A 38 4.48 8.36 -8.72
C MET A 38 4.95 7.83 -7.35
N GLY A 39 4.69 6.56 -7.06
CA GLY A 39 4.93 5.99 -5.73
C GLY A 39 3.89 6.42 -4.69
N ALA A 40 2.77 7.04 -5.09
CA ALA A 40 1.60 7.11 -4.23
C ALA A 40 1.04 5.70 -4.00
N HIS A 41 0.67 5.42 -2.75
CA HIS A 41 0.19 4.13 -2.27
C HIS A 41 -1.17 4.25 -1.62
N LEU A 42 -2.09 3.39 -2.04
CA LEU A 42 -3.36 3.18 -1.36
C LEU A 42 -3.45 1.73 -0.91
N VAL A 43 -3.66 1.55 0.39
CA VAL A 43 -4.07 0.29 0.97
C VAL A 43 -5.59 0.20 0.90
N ILE A 44 -6.09 -0.89 0.34
CA ILE A 44 -7.50 -1.11 0.07
C ILE A 44 -7.94 -2.37 0.83
N ARG A 45 -9.02 -2.24 1.58
CA ARG A 45 -9.66 -3.28 2.38
C ARG A 45 -11.18 -3.28 2.13
N PRO A 46 -11.92 -4.32 2.53
CA PRO A 46 -13.38 -4.37 2.34
C PRO A 46 -14.12 -3.16 2.92
N GLU A 47 -13.66 -2.64 4.05
CA GLU A 47 -14.26 -1.53 4.79
C GLU A 47 -13.83 -0.14 4.29
N GLY A 48 -12.82 -0.05 3.41
CA GLY A 48 -12.38 1.23 2.87
C GLY A 48 -10.94 1.25 2.36
N ARG A 49 -10.38 2.47 2.30
CA ARG A 49 -9.01 2.70 1.82
C ARG A 49 -8.28 3.75 2.65
N SER A 50 -6.98 3.60 2.76
CA SER A 50 -6.07 4.50 3.48
C SER A 50 -4.76 4.68 2.71
N GLY A 51 -4.10 5.82 2.89
CA GLY A 51 -2.86 6.15 2.17
C GLY A 51 -3.01 7.40 1.31
N THR A 52 -2.04 7.64 0.44
CA THR A 52 -1.93 8.85 -0.38
C THR A 52 -1.38 8.55 -1.75
#